data_AF-A0A158NXZ5-F1
#
_entry.id   AF-A0A158NXZ5-F1
#
_cell.length_a   1.000
_cell.length_b   1.000
_cell.length_c   1.000
_cell.angle_alpha   90.00
_cell.angle_beta   90.00
_cell.angle_gamma   90.00
#
_symmetry.space_group_name_H-M   'P 1'
#
loop_
_entity.id
_entity.type
_entity.pdbx_description
1 polymer ?
#
loop_
_entity_poly.entity_id
_entity_poly.type
_entity_poly.pdbx_seq_one_letter_code
_entity_poly.pdbx_strand_id
1 'polypeptide(L)'
;MKFHCYIEIHDRILSVCSQRRSQSILAFTKKSVEDDVYLYLQTRQNKQGTKYQIVNNVKQVFTKFVADGKVTIRLTQPCHDLIIQSDSIQLKSFLRILNQIINRHSQHEGLVNQYTVMPNVFFNSNQFSMGKVKVVVKKKSEYPTLQGFPRTTEQLILSGLSRKSFDRQILRLQSLKILDLSDNNISYLPKELGTLPHLQQLLLSQNNLGKSPKSKWTWLEQTAIKHNLHFLDISSNLLTELPTQIKNLNALVHLKISQNTLTHLPHNIKTLRNLRVLDVARNRLSYLPVTITYLRLQLLDVTENPFMESYDIKNDVCGNDSAMTVKMTNLVEWSAKSILKSRITYDASIIPYTLVDYLDEAKCCYLCKTACFDCYVKKLIYVPLPCAEIKKSMHTAFIFEAYFCSLLCANNILCKSK
;
A
#
# COMPACT_ATOMS: atom_id res chain seq x y z
N MET A 1 -8.35 -19.39 30.01
CA MET A 1 -7.98 -18.65 28.79
C MET A 1 -7.92 -17.17 29.11
N LYS A 2 -6.78 -16.52 28.87
CA LYS A 2 -6.66 -15.07 28.90
C LYS A 2 -6.94 -14.54 27.49
N PHE A 3 -7.88 -13.62 27.36
CA PHE A 3 -8.30 -13.09 26.06
C PHE A 3 -8.07 -11.58 26.03
N HIS A 4 -7.11 -11.15 25.21
CA HIS A 4 -6.74 -9.74 25.06
C HIS A 4 -7.62 -9.12 23.98
N CYS A 5 -8.26 -8.00 24.30
CA CYS A 5 -9.20 -7.34 23.39
C CYS A 5 -9.28 -5.83 23.65
N TYR A 6 -9.89 -5.10 22.72
CA TYR A 6 -10.49 -3.81 23.00
C TYR A 6 -11.92 -4.04 23.47
N ILE A 7 -12.31 -3.42 24.58
CA ILE A 7 -13.69 -3.44 25.04
C ILE A 7 -14.22 -2.02 25.17
N GLU A 8 -15.48 -1.86 24.81
CA GLU A 8 -16.30 -0.70 25.14
C GLU A 8 -17.50 -1.24 25.93
N ILE A 9 -17.79 -0.60 27.06
CA ILE A 9 -18.89 -0.96 27.94
C ILE A 9 -19.94 0.12 27.78
N HIS A 10 -21.12 -0.28 27.33
CA HIS A 10 -22.27 0.60 27.26
C HIS A 10 -23.27 0.18 28.34
N ASP A 11 -23.45 1.04 29.34
CA ASP A 11 -24.51 0.88 30.34
C ASP A 11 -25.82 1.40 29.77
N ARG A 12 -26.81 0.51 29.62
CA ARG A 12 -28.10 0.83 29.03
C ARG A 12 -29.02 1.62 29.98
N ILE A 13 -28.65 1.78 31.25
CA ILE A 13 -29.41 2.57 32.23
C ILE A 13 -28.94 4.03 32.24
N LEU A 14 -27.67 4.29 31.92
CA LEU A 14 -27.08 5.64 31.92
C LEU A 14 -27.10 6.25 30.52
N SER A 15 -27.73 7.42 30.38
CA SER A 15 -27.89 8.11 29.09
C SER A 15 -26.61 8.69 28.48
N VAL A 16 -25.50 8.78 29.24
CA VAL A 16 -24.30 9.54 28.82
C VAL A 16 -22.96 8.78 28.97
N CYS A 17 -22.93 7.56 29.49
CA CYS A 17 -21.65 6.90 29.80
C CYS A 17 -21.35 5.71 28.87
N SER A 18 -20.95 5.98 27.62
CA SER A 18 -20.12 4.99 26.91
C SER A 18 -18.69 5.14 27.41
N GLN A 19 -18.17 4.11 28.09
CA GLN A 19 -16.76 4.11 28.43
C GLN A 19 -15.96 4.02 27.14
N ARG A 20 -15.09 5.01 26.87
CA ARG A 20 -14.21 5.00 25.70
C ARG A 20 -13.51 3.65 25.59
N ARG A 21 -13.48 3.12 24.36
CA ARG A 21 -12.82 1.86 24.02
C ARG A 21 -11.44 1.75 24.70
N SER A 22 -11.25 0.68 25.46
CA SER A 22 -10.05 0.47 26.27
C SER A 22 -9.44 -0.92 26.05
N GLN A 23 -8.10 -1.01 26.11
CA GLN A 23 -7.41 -2.30 26.12
C GLN A 23 -7.74 -3.04 27.41
N SER A 24 -8.17 -4.29 27.24
CA SER A 24 -8.76 -5.08 28.31
C SER A 24 -8.35 -6.55 28.22
N ILE A 25 -8.43 -7.23 29.35
CA ILE A 25 -8.24 -8.67 29.46
C ILE A 25 -9.57 -9.27 29.92
N LEU A 26 -10.08 -10.21 29.15
CA LEU A 26 -11.21 -11.06 29.53
C LEU A 26 -10.68 -12.44 29.93
N ALA A 27 -11.21 -12.99 31.00
CA ALA A 27 -10.93 -14.34 31.45
C ALA A 27 -12.17 -15.00 32.02
N PHE A 28 -12.31 -16.31 31.82
CA PHE A 28 -13.29 -17.12 32.53
C PHE A 28 -12.70 -17.52 33.89
N THR A 29 -13.41 -17.27 34.99
CA THR A 29 -12.92 -17.53 36.35
C THR A 29 -13.96 -18.28 37.17
N LYS A 30 -13.52 -19.18 38.05
CA LYS A 30 -14.34 -19.84 39.07
C LYS A 30 -13.69 -19.64 40.45
N LYS A 31 -14.47 -19.64 41.52
CA LYS A 31 -13.96 -19.54 42.91
C LYS A 31 -13.56 -20.91 43.48
N SER A 32 -14.30 -21.95 43.16
CA SER A 32 -14.02 -23.36 43.45
C SER A 32 -14.44 -24.23 42.26
N VAL A 33 -14.21 -25.55 42.33
CA VAL A 33 -14.59 -26.48 41.25
C VAL A 33 -16.11 -26.49 41.04
N GLU A 34 -16.87 -26.35 42.13
CA GLU A 34 -18.33 -26.39 42.19
C GLU A 34 -19.00 -25.04 41.90
N ASP A 35 -18.24 -23.94 41.93
CA ASP A 35 -18.78 -22.60 41.69
C ASP A 35 -19.10 -22.30 40.22
N ASP A 36 -20.06 -21.39 40.04
CA ASP A 36 -20.42 -20.83 38.75
C ASP A 36 -19.26 -20.07 38.08
N VAL A 37 -19.21 -20.14 36.74
CA VAL A 37 -18.20 -19.42 35.94
C VAL A 37 -18.59 -17.96 35.78
N TYR A 38 -17.66 -17.08 36.12
CA TYR A 38 -17.74 -15.64 35.90
C TYR A 38 -16.85 -15.22 34.73
N LEU A 39 -17.30 -14.21 33.98
CA LEU A 39 -16.48 -13.46 33.05
C LEU A 39 -15.80 -12.33 33.82
N TYR A 40 -14.50 -12.47 34.05
CA TYR A 40 -13.67 -11.44 34.65
C TYR A 40 -13.14 -10.50 33.57
N LEU A 41 -13.45 -9.22 33.70
CA LEU A 41 -13.01 -8.14 32.83
C LEU A 41 -12.06 -7.22 33.59
N GLN A 42 -10.82 -7.12 33.16
CA GLN A 42 -9.88 -6.13 33.67
C GLN A 42 -9.59 -5.10 32.59
N THR A 43 -9.60 -3.82 32.96
CA THR A 43 -9.25 -2.71 32.05
C THR A 43 -8.04 -1.97 32.60
N ARG A 44 -7.41 -1.11 31.78
CA ARG A 44 -6.30 -0.25 32.28
C ARG A 44 -6.73 0.68 33.43
N GLN A 45 -7.99 1.11 33.42
CA GLN A 45 -8.54 2.02 34.43
C GLN A 45 -9.03 1.24 35.66
N ASN A 46 -9.68 0.09 35.46
CA ASN A 46 -10.12 -0.79 36.55
C ASN A 46 -9.16 -1.98 36.70
N LYS A 47 -8.09 -1.77 37.48
CA LYS A 47 -7.10 -2.81 37.79
C LYS A 47 -7.64 -3.93 38.70
N GLN A 48 -8.66 -3.66 39.50
CA GLN A 48 -9.30 -4.68 40.35
C GLN A 48 -10.18 -5.63 39.53
N GLY A 49 -10.61 -5.18 38.34
CA GLY A 49 -11.45 -5.91 37.41
C GLY A 49 -12.91 -6.00 37.85
N THR A 50 -13.79 -6.27 36.90
CA THR A 50 -15.23 -6.42 37.08
C THR A 50 -15.61 -7.86 36.79
N LYS A 51 -16.42 -8.48 37.65
CA LYS A 51 -16.92 -9.84 37.46
C LYS A 51 -18.35 -9.78 36.94
N TYR A 52 -18.61 -10.47 35.84
CA TYR A 52 -19.95 -10.66 35.29
C TYR A 52 -20.34 -12.13 35.42
N GLN A 53 -21.50 -12.41 36.01
CA GLN A 53 -22.07 -13.76 35.95
C GLN A 53 -22.43 -14.06 34.49
N ILE A 54 -22.16 -15.28 34.03
CA ILE A 54 -22.45 -15.69 32.63
C ILE A 54 -23.75 -16.49 32.58
N VAL A 55 -23.84 -17.53 33.40
CA VAL A 55 -25.01 -18.42 33.44
C VAL A 55 -26.25 -17.61 33.84
N ASN A 56 -27.34 -17.78 33.09
CA ASN A 56 -28.63 -17.10 33.28
C ASN A 56 -28.57 -15.56 33.22
N ASN A 57 -27.47 -14.98 32.74
CA ASN A 57 -27.26 -13.54 32.72
C ASN A 57 -26.86 -12.98 31.35
N VAL A 58 -26.45 -13.83 30.40
CA VAL A 58 -26.27 -13.41 29.00
C VAL A 58 -27.62 -13.42 28.30
N LYS A 59 -28.16 -12.24 28.00
CA LYS A 59 -29.44 -12.07 27.29
C LYS A 59 -29.30 -12.33 25.79
N GLN A 60 -28.22 -11.87 25.17
CA GLN A 60 -27.98 -12.07 23.73
C GLN A 60 -26.50 -11.90 23.36
N VAL A 61 -26.04 -12.61 22.32
CA VAL A 61 -24.71 -12.42 21.71
C VAL A 61 -24.87 -12.04 20.24
N PHE A 62 -24.39 -10.86 19.85
CA PHE A 62 -24.48 -10.33 18.49
C PHE A 62 -23.20 -10.63 17.70
N THR A 63 -23.28 -11.55 16.75
CA THR A 63 -22.13 -12.11 16.01
C THR A 63 -22.02 -11.65 14.55
N LYS A 64 -22.88 -10.73 14.09
CA LYS A 64 -22.94 -10.26 12.68
C LYS A 64 -21.58 -9.85 12.10
N PHE A 65 -20.69 -9.29 12.91
CA PHE A 65 -19.38 -8.77 12.51
C PHE A 65 -18.19 -9.59 13.06
N VAL A 66 -18.42 -10.86 13.41
CA VAL A 66 -17.36 -11.73 13.95
C VAL A 66 -16.22 -11.95 12.96
N ALA A 67 -16.51 -11.96 11.65
CA ALA A 67 -15.48 -12.06 10.61
C ALA A 67 -14.51 -10.88 10.65
N ASP A 68 -15.02 -9.69 10.94
CA ASP A 68 -14.28 -8.44 11.11
C ASP A 68 -13.68 -8.29 12.52
N GLY A 69 -13.83 -9.31 13.36
CA GLY A 69 -13.27 -9.33 14.71
C GLY A 69 -14.08 -8.52 15.74
N LYS A 70 -15.38 -8.28 15.51
CA LYS A 70 -16.26 -7.54 16.44
C LYS A 70 -17.44 -8.41 16.91
N VAL A 71 -17.73 -8.39 18.20
CA VAL A 71 -18.91 -9.03 18.80
C VAL A 71 -19.48 -8.14 19.91
N THR A 72 -20.77 -8.24 20.18
CA THR A 72 -21.38 -7.60 21.36
C THR A 72 -22.05 -8.65 22.23
N ILE A 73 -21.74 -8.66 23.53
CA ILE A 73 -22.39 -9.52 24.52
C ILE A 73 -23.29 -8.65 25.38
N ARG A 74 -24.59 -8.94 25.36
CA ARG A 74 -25.61 -8.22 26.11
C ARG A 74 -25.94 -8.98 27.38
N LEU A 75 -25.69 -8.35 28.53
CA LEU A 75 -25.98 -8.90 29.85
C LEU A 75 -27.32 -8.39 30.39
N THR A 76 -27.99 -9.19 31.21
CA THR A 76 -29.22 -8.82 31.91
C THR A 76 -28.89 -7.95 33.12
N GLN A 77 -27.94 -8.38 33.96
CA GLN A 77 -27.50 -7.67 35.17
C GLN A 77 -25.96 -7.72 35.35
N PRO A 78 -25.28 -6.56 35.52
CA PRO A 78 -25.81 -5.23 35.22
C PRO A 78 -26.20 -5.11 33.74
N CYS A 79 -27.02 -4.12 33.42
CA CYS A 79 -27.56 -3.86 32.07
C CYS A 79 -26.50 -3.37 31.06
N HIS A 80 -25.39 -4.08 30.95
CA HIS A 80 -24.25 -3.72 30.10
C HIS A 80 -24.30 -4.42 28.75
N ASP A 81 -23.91 -3.71 27.71
CA ASP A 81 -23.47 -4.25 26.43
C ASP A 81 -21.94 -4.20 26.38
N LEU A 82 -21.31 -5.37 26.33
CA LEU A 82 -19.87 -5.53 26.21
C LEU A 82 -19.51 -5.63 24.72
N ILE A 83 -19.03 -4.54 24.14
CA ILE A 83 -18.62 -4.46 22.73
C ILE A 83 -17.13 -4.83 22.64
N ILE A 84 -16.85 -6.02 22.13
CA ILE A 84 -15.51 -6.61 22.10
C ILE A 84 -14.96 -6.54 20.68
N GLN A 85 -13.71 -6.12 20.53
CA GLN A 85 -12.95 -6.22 19.29
C GLN A 85 -11.59 -6.88 19.50
N SER A 86 -11.29 -7.91 18.69
CA SER A 86 -10.02 -8.66 18.70
C SER A 86 -9.81 -9.39 17.36
N ASP A 87 -8.73 -10.17 17.22
CA ASP A 87 -8.53 -11.04 16.06
C ASP A 87 -9.69 -12.05 15.90
N SER A 88 -10.15 -12.26 14.66
CA SER A 88 -11.35 -13.07 14.40
C SER A 88 -11.18 -14.54 14.78
N ILE A 89 -9.97 -15.11 14.78
CA ILE A 89 -9.74 -16.49 15.24
C ILE A 89 -9.82 -16.56 16.76
N GLN A 90 -9.11 -15.66 17.46
CA GLN A 90 -9.15 -15.62 18.92
C GLN A 90 -10.58 -15.36 19.41
N LEU A 91 -11.31 -14.46 18.73
CA LEU A 91 -12.69 -14.15 19.05
C LEU A 91 -13.63 -15.34 18.83
N LYS A 92 -13.48 -16.07 17.71
CA LYS A 92 -14.25 -17.30 17.45
C LYS A 92 -13.96 -18.38 18.51
N SER A 93 -12.70 -18.53 18.92
CA SER A 93 -12.33 -19.46 20.00
C SER A 93 -12.96 -19.05 21.34
N PHE A 94 -12.89 -17.77 21.70
CA PHE A 94 -13.53 -17.22 22.89
C PHE A 94 -15.04 -17.49 22.90
N LEU A 95 -15.73 -17.24 21.78
CA LEU A 95 -17.18 -17.43 21.66
C LEU A 95 -17.61 -18.89 21.75
N ARG A 96 -16.79 -19.84 21.25
CA ARG A 96 -17.05 -21.27 21.43
C ARG A 96 -17.09 -21.65 22.91
N ILE A 97 -16.11 -21.17 23.69
CA ILE A 97 -16.04 -21.43 25.14
C ILE A 97 -17.21 -20.74 25.86
N LEU A 98 -17.51 -19.49 25.51
CA LEU A 98 -18.65 -18.76 26.07
C LEU A 98 -19.97 -19.52 25.86
N ASN A 99 -20.23 -19.99 24.63
CA ASN A 99 -21.46 -20.73 24.32
C ASN A 99 -21.55 -22.06 25.07
N GLN A 100 -20.43 -22.76 25.28
CA GLN A 100 -20.41 -23.97 26.12
C GLN A 100 -20.79 -23.67 27.57
N ILE A 101 -20.34 -22.55 28.12
CA ILE A 101 -20.67 -22.12 29.49
C ILE A 101 -22.15 -21.72 29.60
N ILE A 102 -22.68 -20.97 28.62
CA ILE A 102 -24.07 -20.53 28.60
C ILE A 102 -25.02 -21.73 28.57
N ASN A 103 -24.72 -22.74 27.76
CA ASN A 103 -25.63 -23.87 27.50
C ASN A 103 -25.50 -25.05 28.50
N ARG A 104 -24.66 -24.93 29.57
CA ARG A 104 -24.40 -25.98 30.59
C ARG A 104 -24.45 -27.42 30.04
N HIS A 105 -23.66 -27.75 29.03
CA HIS A 105 -23.57 -29.14 28.58
C HIS A 105 -22.66 -29.93 29.52
N SER A 106 -23.27 -30.77 30.34
CA SER A 106 -22.68 -31.72 31.32
C SER A 106 -21.76 -32.79 30.71
N GLN A 107 -21.45 -32.73 29.41
CA GLN A 107 -20.57 -33.69 28.73
C GLN A 107 -19.12 -33.19 28.54
N HIS A 108 -18.80 -31.94 28.90
CA HIS A 108 -17.48 -31.33 28.65
C HIS A 108 -16.92 -30.51 29.82
N GLU A 109 -17.14 -30.92 31.08
CA GLU A 109 -16.56 -30.25 32.25
C GLU A 109 -15.03 -30.13 32.19
N GLY A 110 -14.35 -31.11 31.58
CA GLY A 110 -12.89 -31.10 31.42
C GLY A 110 -12.34 -29.91 30.62
N LEU A 111 -13.02 -29.49 29.54
CA LEU A 111 -12.58 -28.37 28.70
C LEU A 111 -12.83 -27.02 29.40
N VAL A 112 -13.98 -26.84 30.05
CA VAL A 112 -14.28 -25.59 30.78
C VAL A 112 -13.31 -25.40 31.94
N ASN A 113 -12.94 -26.48 32.64
CA ASN A 113 -11.94 -26.44 33.71
C ASN A 113 -10.52 -26.10 33.19
N GLN A 114 -10.16 -26.56 31.98
CA GLN A 114 -8.88 -26.20 31.34
C GLN A 114 -8.79 -24.69 31.00
N TYR A 115 -9.92 -24.05 30.69
CA TYR A 115 -9.97 -22.65 30.28
C TYR A 115 -10.47 -21.69 31.38
N THR A 116 -10.79 -22.17 32.58
CA THR A 116 -11.13 -21.33 33.73
C THR A 116 -9.90 -21.12 34.62
N VAL A 117 -9.77 -19.89 35.15
CA VAL A 117 -8.63 -19.49 35.98
C VAL A 117 -9.12 -19.28 37.41
N MET A 118 -8.36 -19.78 38.39
CA MET A 118 -8.63 -19.56 39.82
C MET A 118 -8.43 -18.07 40.19
N PRO A 119 -9.14 -17.54 41.20
CA PRO A 119 -9.38 -16.10 41.36
C PRO A 119 -8.15 -15.30 41.81
N ASN A 120 -7.05 -15.94 42.22
CA ASN A 120 -5.83 -15.29 42.70
C ASN A 120 -4.91 -14.77 41.58
N VAL A 121 -5.34 -14.79 40.32
CA VAL A 121 -4.53 -14.30 39.20
C VAL A 121 -4.73 -12.79 39.01
N PHE A 122 -3.90 -12.01 39.71
CA PHE A 122 -3.67 -10.62 39.33
C PHE A 122 -2.93 -10.60 37.98
N PHE A 123 -3.53 -10.03 36.94
CA PHE A 123 -2.83 -9.84 35.66
C PHE A 123 -1.99 -8.57 35.73
N ASN A 124 -0.67 -8.74 35.73
CA ASN A 124 0.28 -7.61 35.74
C ASN A 124 0.06 -6.67 34.55
N SER A 125 0.30 -5.37 34.74
CA SER A 125 0.14 -4.30 33.75
C SER A 125 0.86 -4.55 32.41
N ASN A 126 1.93 -5.35 32.41
CA ASN A 126 2.65 -5.75 31.20
C ASN A 126 1.87 -6.74 30.30
N GLN A 127 0.71 -7.23 30.74
CA GLN A 127 -0.14 -8.19 30.02
C GLN A 127 -1.23 -7.52 29.16
N PHE A 128 -1.43 -6.19 29.19
CA PHE A 128 -2.46 -5.52 28.38
C PHE A 128 -2.10 -5.37 26.88
N SER A 129 -1.02 -5.99 26.39
CA SER A 129 -0.61 -5.82 24.99
C SER A 129 -1.52 -6.61 24.04
N MET A 130 -2.51 -5.93 23.47
CA MET A 130 -3.02 -6.30 22.14
C MET A 130 -1.83 -6.32 21.17
N GLY A 131 -1.70 -7.40 20.39
CA GLY A 131 -0.55 -7.68 19.54
C GLY A 131 0.00 -6.44 18.86
N LYS A 132 1.33 -6.28 18.92
CA LYS A 132 2.08 -5.09 18.49
C LYS A 132 1.54 -4.51 17.18
N VAL A 133 0.87 -3.35 17.23
CA VAL A 133 0.42 -2.59 16.05
C VAL A 133 1.62 -2.21 15.18
N LYS A 134 2.75 -1.93 15.84
CA LYS A 134 4.05 -1.72 15.23
C LYS A 134 5.00 -2.85 15.62
N VAL A 135 5.37 -3.66 14.65
CA VAL A 135 6.38 -4.72 14.80
C VAL A 135 7.68 -4.23 14.18
N VAL A 136 8.75 -4.29 14.95
CA VAL A 136 10.10 -3.96 14.50
C VAL A 136 10.98 -5.17 14.76
N VAL A 137 11.65 -5.65 13.73
CA VAL A 137 12.63 -6.74 13.81
C VAL A 137 13.96 -6.18 13.35
N LYS A 138 14.92 -6.05 14.26
CA LYS A 138 16.24 -5.47 13.95
C LYS A 138 17.31 -6.54 13.74
N LYS A 139 17.06 -7.75 14.23
CA LYS A 139 18.01 -8.86 14.18
C LYS A 139 17.34 -10.10 13.59
N LYS A 140 18.12 -10.92 12.88
CA LYS A 140 17.64 -12.20 12.32
C LYS A 140 17.07 -13.13 13.40
N SER A 141 17.61 -13.11 14.61
CA SER A 141 17.14 -13.90 15.75
C SER A 141 15.74 -13.50 16.26
N GLU A 142 15.31 -12.25 16.02
CA GLU A 142 14.00 -11.74 16.43
C GLU A 142 12.91 -12.05 15.39
N TYR A 143 13.29 -12.61 14.24
CA TYR A 143 12.38 -12.86 13.14
C TYR A 143 11.43 -14.02 13.47
N PRO A 144 10.10 -13.81 13.45
CA PRO A 144 9.14 -14.80 13.92
C PRO A 144 8.88 -15.89 12.86
N THR A 145 9.80 -16.84 12.71
CA THR A 145 9.71 -17.90 11.68
C THR A 145 8.56 -18.88 11.90
N LEU A 146 8.33 -19.31 13.15
CA LEU A 146 7.32 -20.33 13.50
C LEU A 146 5.92 -19.75 13.75
N GLN A 147 5.82 -18.72 14.60
CA GLN A 147 4.54 -18.13 15.00
C GLN A 147 4.00 -17.12 13.97
N GLY A 148 4.88 -16.60 13.11
CA GLY A 148 4.58 -15.54 12.18
C GLY A 148 4.31 -14.19 12.85
N PHE A 149 4.00 -13.20 12.03
CA PHE A 149 3.68 -11.86 12.51
C PHE A 149 2.27 -11.78 13.11
N PRO A 150 2.04 -10.98 14.17
CA PRO A 150 0.70 -10.72 14.69
C PRO A 150 -0.21 -10.15 13.61
N ARG A 151 -1.43 -10.68 13.46
CA ARG A 151 -2.37 -10.23 12.42
C ARG A 151 -2.88 -8.80 12.60
N THR A 152 -2.77 -8.28 13.81
CA THR A 152 -3.08 -6.89 14.17
C THR A 152 -1.98 -5.89 13.76
N THR A 153 -0.89 -6.36 13.16
CA THR A 153 0.23 -5.50 12.73
C THR A 153 -0.24 -4.54 11.64
N GLU A 154 -0.17 -3.24 11.91
CA GLU A 154 -0.40 -2.17 10.94
C GLU A 154 0.90 -1.60 10.39
N GLN A 155 1.99 -1.68 11.16
CA GLN A 155 3.31 -1.22 10.76
C GLN A 155 4.33 -2.33 10.98
N LEU A 156 4.97 -2.78 9.91
CA LEU A 156 5.97 -3.82 9.95
C LEU A 156 7.30 -3.28 9.43
N ILE A 157 8.31 -3.27 10.30
CA ILE A 157 9.66 -2.78 9.99
C ILE A 157 10.64 -3.95 10.08
N LEU A 158 11.21 -4.30 8.94
CA LEU A 158 12.09 -5.45 8.70
C LEU A 158 13.38 -4.99 8.00
N SER A 159 13.95 -3.86 8.44
CA SER A 159 15.11 -3.25 7.80
C SER A 159 16.44 -3.83 8.30
N GLY A 160 17.44 -3.96 7.43
CA GLY A 160 18.80 -4.38 7.81
C GLY A 160 18.94 -5.88 8.09
N LEU A 161 18.06 -6.72 7.53
CA LEU A 161 18.01 -8.16 7.85
C LEU A 161 18.73 -9.04 6.81
N SER A 162 19.36 -8.44 5.81
CA SER A 162 20.04 -9.12 4.70
C SER A 162 19.17 -10.19 4.01
N ARG A 163 17.85 -9.97 3.94
CA ARG A 163 16.93 -10.94 3.34
C ARG A 163 17.06 -10.91 1.83
N LYS A 164 17.25 -12.07 1.22
CA LYS A 164 17.30 -12.22 -0.26
C LYS A 164 15.92 -12.31 -0.90
N SER A 165 14.89 -12.61 -0.11
CA SER A 165 13.53 -12.84 -0.60
C SER A 165 12.48 -12.26 0.34
N PHE A 166 11.34 -11.92 -0.26
CA PHE A 166 10.14 -11.50 0.44
C PHE A 166 9.53 -12.65 1.24
N ASP A 167 9.10 -12.38 2.47
CA ASP A 167 8.39 -13.36 3.29
C ASP A 167 6.88 -13.35 3.01
N ARG A 168 6.39 -14.44 2.46
CA ARG A 168 4.96 -14.59 2.13
C ARG A 168 4.05 -14.56 3.35
N GLN A 169 4.54 -14.76 4.57
CA GLN A 169 3.71 -14.61 5.78
C GLN A 169 3.16 -13.18 5.95
N ILE A 170 3.87 -12.18 5.42
CA ILE A 170 3.45 -10.77 5.42
C ILE A 170 2.13 -10.57 4.66
N LEU A 171 1.84 -11.40 3.65
CA LEU A 171 0.62 -11.33 2.85
C LEU A 171 -0.65 -11.64 3.67
N ARG A 172 -0.51 -12.20 4.87
CA ARG A 172 -1.62 -12.51 5.78
C ARG A 172 -2.02 -11.31 6.64
N LEU A 173 -1.26 -10.22 6.61
CA LEU A 173 -1.47 -9.03 7.45
C LEU A 173 -2.48 -8.08 6.81
N GLN A 174 -3.76 -8.39 6.97
CA GLN A 174 -4.86 -7.63 6.34
C GLN A 174 -4.99 -6.19 6.87
N SER A 175 -4.44 -5.89 8.06
CA SER A 175 -4.43 -4.55 8.63
C SER A 175 -3.17 -3.75 8.30
N LEU A 176 -2.24 -4.29 7.50
CA LEU A 176 -0.94 -3.66 7.22
C LEU A 176 -1.09 -2.39 6.40
N LYS A 177 -0.58 -1.28 6.95
CA LYS A 177 -0.56 0.06 6.34
C LYS A 177 0.84 0.50 5.95
N ILE A 178 1.84 0.17 6.76
CA ILE A 178 3.24 0.55 6.53
C ILE A 178 4.08 -0.71 6.51
N LEU A 179 4.80 -0.92 5.41
CA LEU A 179 5.77 -1.99 5.27
C LEU A 179 7.13 -1.40 4.92
N ASP A 180 8.09 -1.59 5.83
CA ASP A 180 9.48 -1.22 5.60
C ASP A 180 10.34 -2.48 5.49
N LEU A 181 10.90 -2.66 4.30
CA LEU A 181 11.82 -3.72 3.90
C LEU A 181 13.17 -3.14 3.46
N SER A 182 13.48 -1.90 3.85
CA SER A 182 14.70 -1.20 3.45
C SER A 182 15.97 -1.90 3.91
N ASP A 183 17.09 -1.71 3.24
CA ASP A 183 18.39 -2.30 3.59
C ASP A 183 18.31 -3.84 3.70
N ASN A 184 17.93 -4.45 2.58
CA ASN A 184 17.90 -5.91 2.42
C ASN A 184 18.52 -6.27 1.06
N ASN A 185 18.37 -7.52 0.62
CA ASN A 185 18.88 -7.99 -0.67
C ASN A 185 17.74 -8.51 -1.56
N ILE A 186 16.53 -7.98 -1.38
CA ILE A 186 15.34 -8.43 -2.11
C ILE A 186 15.46 -8.01 -3.57
N SER A 187 15.33 -8.97 -4.48
CA SER A 187 15.35 -8.69 -5.92
C SER A 187 13.96 -8.57 -6.53
N TYR A 188 12.91 -9.13 -5.92
CA TYR A 188 11.54 -8.97 -6.41
C TYR A 188 10.50 -9.15 -5.30
N LEU A 189 9.28 -8.69 -5.59
CA LEU A 189 8.12 -8.83 -4.71
C LEU A 189 7.05 -9.71 -5.39
N PRO A 190 6.28 -10.50 -4.62
CA PRO A 190 5.20 -11.31 -5.16
C PRO A 190 4.02 -10.43 -5.59
N LYS A 191 3.28 -10.82 -6.64
CA LYS A 191 2.10 -10.07 -7.13
C LYS A 191 1.06 -9.85 -6.04
N GLU A 192 0.93 -10.81 -5.13
CA GLU A 192 0.00 -10.80 -4.01
C GLU A 192 0.28 -9.66 -3.01
N LEU A 193 1.47 -9.05 -3.01
CA LEU A 193 1.71 -7.85 -2.19
C LEU A 193 0.74 -6.72 -2.56
N GLY A 194 0.45 -6.59 -3.86
CA GLY A 194 -0.45 -5.56 -4.38
C GLY A 194 -1.92 -5.75 -4.02
N THR A 195 -2.30 -6.91 -3.44
CA THR A 195 -3.68 -7.20 -3.03
C THR A 195 -3.96 -6.80 -1.58
N LEU A 196 -2.96 -6.34 -0.83
CA LEU A 196 -3.15 -5.87 0.55
C LEU A 196 -4.09 -4.65 0.58
N PRO A 197 -5.22 -4.73 1.32
CA PRO A 197 -6.32 -3.78 1.18
C PRO A 197 -6.05 -2.40 1.78
N HIS A 198 -5.03 -2.27 2.64
CA HIS A 198 -4.76 -1.05 3.40
C HIS A 198 -3.31 -0.57 3.29
N LEU A 199 -2.49 -1.17 2.41
CA LEU A 199 -1.09 -0.80 2.29
C LEU A 199 -0.95 0.61 1.71
N GLN A 200 -0.41 1.53 2.51
CA GLN A 200 -0.31 2.96 2.21
C GLN A 200 1.12 3.42 1.98
N GLN A 201 2.08 2.84 2.70
CA GLN A 201 3.49 3.19 2.61
C GLN A 201 4.33 1.93 2.43
N LEU A 202 5.18 1.95 1.40
CA LEU A 202 6.09 0.86 1.07
C LEU A 202 7.51 1.40 0.93
N LEU A 203 8.37 1.03 1.86
CA LEU A 203 9.78 1.39 1.87
C LEU A 203 10.60 0.17 1.48
N LEU A 204 11.32 0.31 0.36
CA LEU A 204 12.13 -0.74 -0.27
C LEU A 204 13.54 -0.21 -0.57
N SER A 205 13.95 0.90 0.05
CA SER A 205 15.25 1.51 -0.23
C SER A 205 16.40 0.53 0.03
N GLN A 206 17.52 0.66 -0.67
CA GLN A 206 18.71 -0.20 -0.47
C GLN A 206 18.37 -1.70 -0.62
N ASN A 207 17.89 -2.08 -1.80
CA ASN A 207 17.59 -3.47 -2.19
C ASN A 207 18.16 -3.75 -3.59
N ASN A 208 17.77 -4.87 -4.22
CA ASN A 208 18.27 -5.31 -5.53
C ASN A 208 17.16 -5.38 -6.59
N LEU A 209 16.11 -4.56 -6.50
CA LEU A 209 14.93 -4.68 -7.37
C LEU A 209 15.26 -4.53 -8.87
N GLY A 210 16.29 -3.76 -9.22
CA GLY A 210 16.76 -3.59 -10.60
C GLY A 210 17.41 -4.83 -11.22
N LYS A 211 17.76 -5.85 -10.43
CA LYS A 211 18.27 -7.13 -10.96
C LYS A 211 17.15 -8.04 -11.46
N SER A 212 15.88 -7.74 -11.13
CA SER A 212 14.75 -8.56 -11.56
C SER A 212 14.25 -8.17 -12.96
N PRO A 213 13.70 -9.13 -13.73
CA PRO A 213 13.08 -8.81 -15.00
C PRO A 213 11.79 -8.01 -14.79
N LYS A 214 11.41 -7.20 -15.80
CA LYS A 214 10.20 -6.34 -15.80
C LYS A 214 8.93 -7.07 -15.35
N SER A 215 8.77 -8.34 -15.73
CA SER A 215 7.61 -9.19 -15.38
C SER A 215 7.40 -9.41 -13.87
N LYS A 216 8.38 -9.05 -13.03
CA LYS A 216 8.28 -9.16 -11.56
C LYS A 216 7.66 -7.93 -10.88
N TRP A 217 7.29 -6.90 -11.64
CA TRP A 217 6.61 -5.70 -11.13
C TRP A 217 5.07 -5.79 -11.16
N THR A 218 4.51 -6.96 -11.44
CA THR A 218 3.05 -7.21 -11.52
C THR A 218 2.28 -6.96 -10.23
N TRP A 219 2.96 -6.78 -9.10
CA TRP A 219 2.34 -6.32 -7.85
C TRP A 219 1.79 -4.89 -7.99
N LEU A 220 2.35 -4.06 -8.87
CA LEU A 220 1.83 -2.71 -9.19
C LEU A 220 0.56 -2.72 -10.04
N GLU A 221 0.22 -3.85 -10.66
CA GLU A 221 -0.96 -3.99 -11.51
C GLU A 221 -2.22 -4.33 -10.73
N GLN A 222 -2.11 -4.61 -9.43
CA GLN A 222 -3.22 -5.01 -8.58
C GLN A 222 -4.11 -3.83 -8.18
N THR A 223 -5.43 -4.05 -8.09
CA THR A 223 -6.41 -2.99 -7.84
C THR A 223 -6.20 -2.27 -6.50
N ALA A 224 -5.92 -3.00 -5.42
CA ALA A 224 -5.83 -2.41 -4.10
C ALA A 224 -4.66 -1.41 -3.98
N ILE A 225 -3.47 -1.78 -4.45
CA ILE A 225 -2.29 -0.90 -4.31
C ILE A 225 -2.40 0.38 -5.15
N LYS A 226 -3.03 0.32 -6.33
CA LYS A 226 -3.24 1.49 -7.21
C LYS A 226 -4.00 2.63 -6.51
N HIS A 227 -4.92 2.27 -5.61
CA HIS A 227 -5.82 3.22 -4.93
C HIS A 227 -5.39 3.54 -3.49
N ASN A 228 -4.46 2.78 -2.91
CA ASN A 228 -4.08 2.93 -1.50
C ASN A 228 -2.65 3.38 -1.28
N LEU A 229 -1.72 3.15 -2.21
CA LEU A 229 -0.31 3.46 -2.00
C LEU A 229 -0.04 4.95 -2.21
N HIS A 230 0.31 5.65 -1.13
CA HIS A 230 0.58 7.09 -1.13
C HIS A 230 2.08 7.40 -1.10
N PHE A 231 2.89 6.50 -0.54
CA PHE A 231 4.32 6.65 -0.41
C PHE A 231 5.05 5.39 -0.90
N LEU A 232 5.93 5.56 -1.88
CA LEU A 232 6.80 4.52 -2.39
C LEU A 232 8.25 5.00 -2.38
N ASP A 233 9.11 4.26 -1.70
CA ASP A 233 10.55 4.46 -1.74
C ASP A 233 11.24 3.23 -2.31
N ILE A 234 11.80 3.38 -3.51
CA ILE A 234 12.59 2.39 -4.24
C ILE A 234 13.99 2.94 -4.56
N SER A 235 14.49 3.85 -3.71
CA SER A 235 15.82 4.42 -3.84
C SER A 235 16.90 3.35 -3.66
N SER A 236 18.08 3.52 -4.27
CA SER A 236 19.22 2.60 -4.09
C SER A 236 18.88 1.14 -4.43
N ASN A 237 18.28 0.90 -5.60
CA ASN A 237 17.83 -0.42 -6.05
C ASN A 237 18.47 -0.91 -7.36
N LEU A 238 19.48 -0.19 -7.86
CA LEU A 238 20.17 -0.49 -9.12
C LEU A 238 19.22 -0.50 -10.33
N LEU A 239 18.14 0.30 -10.29
CA LEU A 239 17.19 0.40 -11.39
C LEU A 239 17.85 1.09 -12.58
N THR A 240 17.81 0.47 -13.75
CA THR A 240 18.23 1.07 -15.02
C THR A 240 17.10 1.80 -15.72
N GLU A 241 15.86 1.40 -15.42
CA GLU A 241 14.63 2.01 -15.91
C GLU A 241 13.54 1.91 -14.83
N LEU A 242 12.57 2.82 -14.88
CA LEU A 242 11.40 2.77 -14.02
C LEU A 242 10.36 1.83 -14.65
N PRO A 243 9.78 0.86 -13.92
CA PRO A 243 8.76 -0.03 -14.47
C PRO A 243 7.55 0.76 -14.97
N THR A 244 7.05 0.43 -16.16
CA THR A 244 5.92 1.14 -16.79
C THR A 244 4.66 1.06 -15.94
N GLN A 245 4.50 -0.02 -15.16
CA GLN A 245 3.39 -0.23 -14.23
C GLN A 245 3.25 0.84 -13.15
N ILE A 246 4.30 1.63 -12.86
CA ILE A 246 4.18 2.76 -11.93
C ILE A 246 3.10 3.74 -12.39
N LYS A 247 2.82 3.85 -13.70
CA LYS A 247 1.75 4.68 -14.26
C LYS A 247 0.37 4.43 -13.63
N ASN A 248 0.17 3.25 -13.04
CA ASN A 248 -1.09 2.81 -12.46
C ASN A 248 -1.33 3.29 -11.02
N LEU A 249 -0.31 3.83 -10.33
CA LEU A 249 -0.39 4.21 -8.92
C LEU A 249 -1.09 5.56 -8.73
N ASN A 250 -2.40 5.59 -8.96
CA ASN A 250 -3.21 6.82 -8.98
C ASN A 250 -3.24 7.58 -7.65
N ALA A 251 -3.09 6.88 -6.51
CA ALA A 251 -3.06 7.48 -5.18
C ALA A 251 -1.68 7.99 -4.74
N LEU A 252 -0.63 7.78 -5.55
CA LEU A 252 0.74 8.07 -5.15
C LEU A 252 0.98 9.58 -5.00
N VAL A 253 1.52 9.97 -3.84
CA VAL A 253 1.82 11.37 -3.48
C VAL A 253 3.33 11.60 -3.41
N HIS A 254 4.06 10.61 -2.88
CA HIS A 254 5.51 10.65 -2.72
C HIS A 254 6.15 9.46 -3.43
N LEU A 255 7.06 9.75 -4.35
CA LEU A 255 7.85 8.76 -5.06
C LEU A 255 9.34 9.09 -4.90
N LYS A 256 10.07 8.20 -4.23
CA LYS A 256 11.52 8.28 -4.08
C LYS A 256 12.21 7.18 -4.87
N ILE A 257 13.10 7.57 -5.77
CA ILE A 257 13.83 6.70 -6.69
C ILE A 257 15.30 7.15 -6.79
N SER A 258 15.79 7.88 -5.80
CA SER A 258 17.16 8.39 -5.83
C SER A 258 18.20 7.28 -5.77
N GLN A 259 19.44 7.59 -6.16
CA GLN A 259 20.57 6.65 -6.12
C GLN A 259 20.31 5.36 -6.92
N ASN A 260 19.75 5.51 -8.11
CA ASN A 260 19.60 4.42 -9.07
C ASN A 260 20.48 4.71 -10.30
N THR A 261 20.27 3.97 -11.39
CA THR A 261 21.00 4.13 -12.65
C THR A 261 20.04 4.50 -13.79
N LEU A 262 18.94 5.19 -13.48
CA LEU A 262 17.93 5.56 -14.46
C LEU A 262 18.52 6.50 -15.50
N THR A 263 18.34 6.19 -16.79
CA THR A 263 18.76 7.05 -17.90
C THR A 263 17.64 7.97 -18.38
N HIS A 264 16.39 7.59 -18.11
CA HIS A 264 15.19 8.35 -18.48
C HIS A 264 14.06 8.06 -17.50
N LEU A 265 13.09 8.97 -17.43
CA LEU A 265 11.80 8.74 -16.79
C LEU A 265 10.75 8.42 -17.86
N PRO A 266 9.74 7.59 -17.57
CA PRO A 266 8.72 7.24 -18.54
C PRO A 266 7.85 8.44 -18.91
N HIS A 267 7.49 8.56 -20.18
CA HIS A 267 6.61 9.62 -20.69
C HIS A 267 5.21 9.59 -20.03
N ASN A 268 4.79 8.44 -19.52
CA ASN A 268 3.52 8.26 -18.81
C ASN A 268 3.52 8.73 -17.35
N ILE A 269 4.59 9.39 -16.86
CA ILE A 269 4.62 9.94 -15.50
C ILE A 269 3.47 10.94 -15.22
N LYS A 270 2.92 11.59 -16.26
CA LYS A 270 1.75 12.47 -16.19
C LYS A 270 0.49 11.81 -15.60
N THR A 271 0.39 10.47 -15.60
CA THR A 271 -0.77 9.76 -15.06
C THR A 271 -0.84 9.83 -13.54
N LEU A 272 0.30 10.08 -12.87
CA LEU A 272 0.42 10.23 -11.42
C LEU A 272 -0.09 11.61 -10.96
N ARG A 273 -1.37 11.93 -11.20
CA ARG A 273 -1.97 13.26 -10.98
C ARG A 273 -1.88 13.76 -9.53
N ASN A 274 -1.81 12.84 -8.57
CA ASN A 274 -1.69 13.13 -7.16
C ASN A 274 -0.24 13.29 -6.68
N LEU A 275 0.75 13.04 -7.53
CA LEU A 275 2.15 13.16 -7.16
C LEU A 275 2.48 14.61 -6.79
N ARG A 276 3.12 14.78 -5.64
CA ARG A 276 3.57 16.07 -5.10
C ARG A 276 5.06 16.10 -4.88
N VAL A 277 5.65 14.97 -4.49
CA VAL A 277 7.09 14.86 -4.24
C VAL A 277 7.67 13.79 -5.14
N LEU A 278 8.63 14.18 -5.96
CA LEU A 278 9.41 13.28 -6.81
C LEU A 278 10.89 13.49 -6.51
N ASP A 279 11.53 12.44 -5.98
CA ASP A 279 12.98 12.41 -5.77
C ASP A 279 13.61 11.43 -6.76
N VAL A 280 14.37 11.97 -7.71
CA VAL A 280 15.14 11.24 -8.72
C VAL A 280 16.62 11.63 -8.67
N ALA A 281 17.08 12.17 -7.54
CA ALA A 281 18.47 12.56 -7.35
C ALA A 281 19.44 11.38 -7.56
N ARG A 282 20.69 11.65 -7.93
CA ARG A 282 21.74 10.63 -8.06
C ARG A 282 21.34 9.51 -9.03
N ASN A 283 20.92 9.89 -10.23
CA ASN A 283 20.63 8.98 -11.34
C ASN A 283 21.51 9.35 -12.54
N ARG A 284 21.21 8.81 -13.72
CA ARG A 284 21.91 9.10 -14.98
C ARG A 284 21.00 9.82 -15.99
N LEU A 285 20.08 10.64 -15.48
CA LEU A 285 19.14 11.38 -16.32
C LEU A 285 19.87 12.50 -17.07
N SER A 286 19.76 12.49 -18.40
CA SER A 286 20.26 13.58 -19.25
C SER A 286 19.18 14.59 -19.64
N TYR A 287 17.91 14.20 -19.51
CA TYR A 287 16.72 15.00 -19.77
C TYR A 287 15.53 14.51 -18.92
N LEU A 288 14.49 15.33 -18.83
CA LEU A 288 13.20 14.95 -18.25
C LEU A 288 12.15 14.77 -19.35
N PRO A 289 11.16 13.88 -19.23
CA PRO A 289 10.06 13.84 -20.19
C PRO A 289 9.22 15.12 -20.04
N VAL A 290 8.85 15.78 -21.16
CA VAL A 290 8.04 17.02 -21.14
C VAL A 290 6.73 16.84 -20.38
N THR A 291 6.23 15.61 -20.30
CA THR A 291 4.99 15.26 -19.60
C THR A 291 5.06 15.46 -18.09
N ILE A 292 6.24 15.59 -17.50
CA ILE A 292 6.41 15.97 -16.09
C ILE A 292 5.79 17.36 -15.80
N THR A 293 5.70 18.25 -16.81
CA THR A 293 5.08 19.58 -16.68
C THR A 293 3.57 19.53 -16.44
N TYR A 294 2.91 18.38 -16.68
CA TYR A 294 1.50 18.20 -16.36
C TYR A 294 1.26 17.85 -14.88
N LEU A 295 2.32 17.59 -14.12
CA LEU A 295 2.24 17.31 -12.69
C LEU A 295 2.29 18.61 -11.89
N ARG A 296 1.56 18.66 -10.78
CA ARG A 296 1.60 19.77 -9.82
C ARG A 296 2.55 19.42 -8.68
N LEU A 297 3.84 19.35 -8.99
CA LEU A 297 4.87 18.97 -8.02
C LEU A 297 5.11 20.11 -7.02
N GLN A 298 5.14 19.77 -5.75
CA GLN A 298 5.61 20.66 -4.68
C GLN A 298 7.13 20.60 -4.57
N LEU A 299 7.70 19.41 -4.70
CA LEU A 299 9.15 19.20 -4.65
C LEU A 299 9.60 18.24 -5.74
N LEU A 300 10.58 18.69 -6.53
CA LEU A 300 11.32 17.87 -7.47
C LEU A 300 12.80 17.91 -7.09
N ASP A 301 13.36 16.76 -6.71
CA ASP A 301 14.80 16.61 -6.52
C ASP A 301 15.41 15.87 -7.70
N VAL A 302 16.29 16.57 -8.41
CA VAL A 302 17.01 16.11 -9.61
C VAL A 302 18.51 16.33 -9.46
N THR A 303 18.98 16.60 -8.24
CA THR A 303 20.41 16.78 -7.93
C THR A 303 21.25 15.58 -8.38
N GLU A 304 22.52 15.82 -8.69
CA GLU A 304 23.47 14.75 -9.05
C GLU A 304 23.01 13.88 -10.25
N ASN A 305 22.43 14.51 -11.27
CA ASN A 305 22.13 13.91 -12.57
C ASN A 305 22.91 14.63 -13.69
N PRO A 306 23.40 13.91 -14.72
CA PRO A 306 24.19 14.47 -15.81
C PRO A 306 23.31 15.12 -16.89
N PHE A 307 22.56 16.16 -16.53
CA PHE A 307 21.77 16.91 -17.51
C PHE A 307 22.68 17.61 -18.52
N MET A 308 22.34 17.49 -19.80
CA MET A 308 23.12 18.15 -20.85
C MET A 308 22.92 19.66 -20.80
N GLU A 309 24.01 20.41 -20.76
CA GLU A 309 24.00 21.88 -20.75
C GLU A 309 23.75 22.47 -22.15
N SER A 310 23.99 21.70 -23.21
CA SER A 310 23.71 22.13 -24.59
C SER A 310 23.63 20.92 -25.54
N TYR A 311 22.65 20.94 -26.44
CA TYR A 311 22.61 20.04 -27.59
C TYR A 311 22.24 20.84 -28.84
N ASP A 312 22.90 20.54 -29.95
CA ASP A 312 22.44 20.96 -31.27
C ASP A 312 21.07 20.34 -31.50
N ILE A 313 20.03 21.16 -31.63
CA ILE A 313 18.64 20.73 -31.79
C ILE A 313 18.46 20.03 -33.15
N LYS A 314 18.95 18.79 -33.27
CA LYS A 314 18.70 17.92 -34.41
C LYS A 314 17.43 17.14 -34.12
N ASN A 315 16.48 17.20 -35.04
CA ASN A 315 15.26 16.41 -34.97
C ASN A 315 15.63 14.93 -35.11
N ASP A 316 15.32 14.12 -34.10
CA ASP A 316 15.44 12.66 -34.20
C ASP A 316 14.09 12.12 -34.70
N VAL A 317 14.05 11.70 -35.96
CA VAL A 317 12.82 11.23 -36.61
C VAL A 317 12.73 9.72 -36.42
N CYS A 318 11.83 9.28 -35.53
CA CYS A 318 11.58 7.87 -35.31
C CYS A 318 10.48 7.39 -36.25
N GLY A 319 10.75 6.32 -36.99
CA GLY A 319 9.78 5.69 -37.91
C GLY A 319 9.88 6.10 -39.38
N ASN A 320 10.82 7.00 -39.73
CA ASN A 320 11.20 7.23 -41.12
C ASN A 320 12.63 6.70 -41.31
N ASP A 321 12.80 5.64 -42.12
CA ASP A 321 14.07 5.48 -42.80
C ASP A 321 14.33 6.75 -43.62
N SER A 322 15.59 7.13 -43.76
CA SER A 322 16.02 8.19 -44.69
C SER A 322 15.69 7.86 -46.16
N ALA A 323 15.13 6.68 -46.42
CA ALA A 323 14.50 6.29 -47.66
C ALA A 323 12.98 6.44 -47.55
N MET A 324 12.37 6.94 -48.61
CA MET A 324 10.97 7.33 -48.77
C MET A 324 9.96 6.15 -48.70
N THR A 325 10.06 5.26 -47.72
CA THR A 325 9.08 4.19 -47.47
C THR A 325 8.10 4.67 -46.40
N VAL A 326 6.93 5.11 -46.85
CA VAL A 326 5.77 5.35 -45.98
C VAL A 326 5.50 4.06 -45.20
N LYS A 327 5.89 4.01 -43.93
CA LYS A 327 5.55 2.89 -43.06
C LYS A 327 4.02 2.83 -42.98
N MET A 328 3.43 1.83 -43.65
CA MET A 328 2.00 1.55 -43.57
C MET A 328 1.63 1.38 -42.10
N THR A 329 0.81 2.28 -41.58
CA THR A 329 0.23 2.17 -40.24
C THR A 329 -0.47 0.83 -40.13
N ASN A 330 -0.03 0.01 -39.18
CA ASN A 330 -0.61 -1.32 -38.98
C ASN A 330 -2.06 -1.21 -38.46
N LEU A 331 -2.78 -2.33 -38.51
CA LEU A 331 -4.19 -2.37 -38.08
C LEU A 331 -4.35 -1.94 -36.61
N VAL A 332 -3.38 -2.25 -35.74
CA VAL A 332 -3.40 -1.87 -34.31
C VAL A 332 -3.42 -0.35 -34.15
N GLU A 333 -2.57 0.36 -34.91
CA GLU A 333 -2.54 1.82 -34.89
C GLU A 333 -3.82 2.45 -35.44
N TRP A 334 -4.41 1.86 -36.49
CA TRP A 334 -5.71 2.30 -37.00
C TRP A 334 -6.83 2.10 -35.99
N SER A 335 -6.88 0.95 -35.32
CA SER A 335 -7.83 0.69 -34.23
C SER A 335 -7.64 1.69 -33.10
N ALA A 336 -6.41 1.95 -32.68
CA ALA A 336 -6.10 2.90 -31.61
C ALA A 336 -6.52 4.34 -32.00
N LYS A 337 -6.18 4.80 -33.20
CA LYS A 337 -6.60 6.11 -33.73
C LYS A 337 -8.12 6.23 -33.80
N SER A 338 -8.81 5.16 -34.18
CA SER A 338 -10.28 5.14 -34.27
C SER A 338 -10.92 5.28 -32.88
N ILE A 339 -10.40 4.57 -31.87
CA ILE A 339 -10.85 4.68 -30.48
C ILE A 339 -10.65 6.10 -29.95
N LEU A 340 -9.46 6.68 -30.15
CA LEU A 340 -9.14 8.04 -29.71
C LEU A 340 -10.00 9.09 -30.42
N LYS A 341 -10.26 8.92 -31.72
CA LYS A 341 -11.12 9.81 -32.51
C LYS A 341 -12.57 9.77 -32.03
N SER A 342 -13.06 8.58 -31.66
CA SER A 342 -14.41 8.38 -31.13
C SER A 342 -14.56 8.77 -29.66
N ARG A 343 -13.46 9.11 -28.96
CA ARG A 343 -13.44 9.52 -27.54
C ARG A 343 -14.10 8.49 -26.60
N ILE A 344 -13.98 7.21 -26.94
CA ILE A 344 -14.55 6.11 -26.16
C ILE A 344 -13.63 5.84 -24.97
N THR A 345 -14.21 5.65 -23.78
CA THR A 345 -13.47 5.11 -22.62
C THR A 345 -13.14 3.65 -22.89
N TYR A 346 -11.88 3.26 -22.69
CA TYR A 346 -11.41 1.91 -22.94
C TYR A 346 -10.71 1.33 -21.72
N ASP A 347 -10.85 0.02 -21.57
CA ASP A 347 -10.05 -0.81 -20.68
C ASP A 347 -10.06 -2.25 -21.22
N ALA A 348 -9.38 -3.16 -20.51
CA ALA A 348 -9.23 -4.56 -20.93
C ALA A 348 -10.55 -5.37 -20.88
N SER A 349 -11.66 -4.80 -20.41
CA SER A 349 -13.00 -5.37 -20.51
C SER A 349 -13.74 -4.99 -21.79
N ILE A 350 -13.34 -3.88 -22.45
CA ILE A 350 -14.00 -3.35 -23.65
C ILE A 350 -13.23 -3.73 -24.92
N ILE A 351 -11.89 -3.67 -24.86
CA ILE A 351 -11.02 -3.93 -26.01
C ILE A 351 -9.89 -4.91 -25.62
N PRO A 352 -9.25 -5.58 -26.60
CA PRO A 352 -8.14 -6.47 -26.32
C PRO A 352 -7.02 -5.79 -25.52
N TYR A 353 -6.47 -6.49 -24.52
CA TYR A 353 -5.41 -5.98 -23.65
C TYR A 353 -4.20 -5.41 -24.42
N THR A 354 -3.82 -6.05 -25.53
CA THR A 354 -2.73 -5.58 -26.40
C THR A 354 -3.00 -4.19 -26.99
N LEU A 355 -4.27 -3.87 -27.28
CA LEU A 355 -4.67 -2.56 -27.78
C LEU A 355 -4.74 -1.53 -26.65
N VAL A 356 -5.16 -1.93 -25.44
CA VAL A 356 -5.08 -1.08 -24.25
C VAL A 356 -3.65 -0.67 -23.98
N ASP A 357 -2.72 -1.64 -23.97
CA ASP A 357 -1.30 -1.37 -23.72
C ASP A 357 -0.71 -0.46 -24.80
N TYR A 358 -1.07 -0.67 -26.08
CA TYR A 358 -0.66 0.19 -27.19
C TYR A 358 -1.20 1.63 -27.06
N LEU A 359 -2.44 1.79 -26.61
CA LEU A 359 -3.05 3.09 -26.34
C LEU A 359 -2.41 3.79 -25.13
N ASP A 360 -2.12 3.04 -24.08
CA ASP A 360 -1.52 3.59 -22.86
C ASP A 360 -0.07 4.02 -23.08
N GLU A 361 0.69 3.34 -23.95
CA GLU A 361 2.06 3.71 -24.33
C GLU A 361 2.13 4.79 -25.42
N ALA A 362 0.97 5.33 -25.84
CA ALA A 362 0.92 6.40 -26.82
C ALA A 362 1.53 7.69 -26.27
N LYS A 363 2.52 8.21 -26.99
CA LYS A 363 3.08 9.54 -26.74
C LYS A 363 2.07 10.59 -27.17
N CYS A 364 2.19 11.82 -26.67
CA CYS A 364 1.35 12.92 -27.14
C CYS A 364 2.21 13.99 -27.79
N CYS A 365 1.78 14.44 -28.97
CA CYS A 365 2.37 15.59 -29.64
C CYS A 365 2.33 16.79 -28.69
N TYR A 366 3.48 17.39 -28.41
CA TYR A 366 3.58 18.52 -27.49
C TYR A 366 2.75 19.73 -27.98
N LEU A 367 2.68 19.95 -29.29
CA LEU A 367 1.98 21.09 -29.90
C LEU A 367 0.46 20.86 -30.06
N CYS A 368 0.05 19.86 -30.85
CA CYS A 368 -1.37 19.64 -31.19
C CYS A 368 -2.09 18.61 -30.29
N LYS A 369 -1.37 17.98 -29.35
CA LYS A 369 -1.88 16.96 -28.42
C LYS A 369 -2.37 15.66 -29.06
N THR A 370 -2.27 15.50 -30.37
CA THR A 370 -2.55 14.23 -31.06
C THR A 370 -1.65 13.11 -30.53
N ALA A 371 -2.20 11.91 -30.37
CA ALA A 371 -1.43 10.73 -30.00
C ALA A 371 -0.40 10.37 -31.09
N CYS A 372 0.78 9.97 -30.67
CA CYS A 372 1.86 9.51 -31.53
C CYS A 372 2.26 8.11 -31.08
N PHE A 373 2.23 7.17 -32.03
CA PHE A 373 2.53 5.76 -31.77
C PHE A 373 3.91 5.40 -32.34
N ASP A 374 3.93 4.74 -33.49
CA ASP A 374 5.16 4.25 -34.11
C ASP A 374 5.95 5.34 -34.84
N CYS A 375 5.28 6.38 -35.34
CA CYS A 375 5.88 7.49 -36.08
C CYS A 375 5.79 8.79 -35.29
N TYR A 376 6.95 9.39 -34.99
CA TYR A 376 7.03 10.68 -34.30
C TYR A 376 8.38 11.34 -34.50
N VAL A 377 8.41 12.66 -34.35
CA VAL A 377 9.65 13.42 -34.19
C VAL A 377 9.91 13.59 -32.71
N LYS A 378 11.08 13.16 -32.26
CA LYS A 378 11.60 13.39 -30.91
C LYS A 378 12.50 14.62 -30.94
N LYS A 379 12.32 15.51 -29.97
CA LYS A 379 13.09 16.75 -29.85
C LYS A 379 13.31 17.11 -28.38
N LEU A 380 14.49 17.62 -28.08
CA LEU A 380 14.80 18.21 -26.78
C LEU A 380 14.43 19.69 -26.82
N ILE A 381 13.61 20.13 -25.86
CA ILE A 381 13.08 21.49 -25.80
C ILE A 381 13.23 22.08 -24.40
N TYR A 382 13.22 23.41 -24.31
CA TYR A 382 13.13 24.13 -23.04
C TYR A 382 11.69 24.53 -22.79
N VAL A 383 11.16 24.17 -21.63
CA VAL A 383 9.82 24.57 -21.20
C VAL A 383 9.83 24.95 -19.72
N PRO A 384 8.97 25.89 -19.29
CA PRO A 384 8.77 26.16 -17.87
C PRO A 384 8.25 24.91 -17.16
N LEU A 385 8.82 24.60 -15.99
CA LEU A 385 8.35 23.51 -15.14
C LEU A 385 7.53 24.09 -13.97
N PRO A 386 6.21 23.86 -13.90
CA PRO A 386 5.40 24.29 -12.78
C PRO A 386 5.69 23.42 -11.54
N CYS A 387 6.65 23.86 -10.72
CA CYS A 387 7.01 23.20 -9.47
C CYS A 387 7.36 24.25 -8.41
N ALA A 388 6.92 24.03 -7.17
CA ALA A 388 7.16 25.00 -6.08
C ALA A 388 8.63 25.03 -5.63
N GLU A 389 9.26 23.87 -5.49
CA GLU A 389 10.67 23.73 -5.13
C GLU A 389 11.37 22.73 -6.06
N ILE A 390 12.45 23.17 -6.71
CA ILE A 390 13.29 22.32 -7.55
C ILE A 390 14.70 22.29 -6.96
N LYS A 391 15.13 21.13 -6.49
CA LYS A 391 16.50 20.90 -6.05
C LYS A 391 17.33 20.44 -7.24
N LYS A 392 18.40 21.16 -7.53
CA LYS A 392 19.26 20.93 -8.69
C LYS A 392 20.73 21.15 -8.36
N SER A 393 21.62 20.48 -9.10
CA SER A 393 23.05 20.77 -9.04
C SER A 393 23.32 22.18 -9.56
N MET A 394 24.46 22.76 -9.19
CA MET A 394 24.90 24.04 -9.74
C MET A 394 24.99 23.97 -11.27
N HIS A 395 24.60 25.06 -11.95
CA HIS A 395 24.65 25.24 -13.41
C HIS A 395 23.81 24.29 -14.30
N THR A 396 23.00 23.38 -13.74
CA THR A 396 22.13 22.54 -14.57
C THR A 396 20.92 23.30 -15.09
N ALA A 397 20.83 23.44 -16.41
CA ALA A 397 19.58 23.68 -17.14
C ALA A 397 18.94 22.32 -17.49
N PHE A 398 17.63 22.17 -17.30
CA PHE A 398 16.94 20.92 -17.64
C PHE A 398 16.27 21.06 -19.00
N ILE A 399 16.70 20.20 -19.92
CA ILE A 399 16.05 19.96 -21.20
C ILE A 399 14.96 18.91 -21.06
N PHE A 400 13.91 19.06 -21.86
CA PHE A 400 12.76 18.18 -21.85
C PHE A 400 12.66 17.39 -23.15
N GLU A 401 12.52 16.08 -23.05
CA GLU A 401 12.17 15.21 -24.17
C GLU A 401 10.69 15.39 -24.53
N ALA A 402 10.45 15.89 -25.74
CA ALA A 402 9.12 16.09 -26.30
C ALA A 402 8.97 15.30 -27.60
N TYR A 403 7.72 14.92 -27.87
CA TYR A 403 7.33 14.17 -29.05
C TYR A 403 6.39 15.02 -29.91
N PHE A 404 6.46 14.85 -31.22
CA PHE A 404 5.66 15.58 -32.21
C PHE A 404 5.12 14.61 -33.25
N CYS A 405 3.88 14.81 -33.70
CA CYS A 405 3.27 13.95 -34.71
C CYS A 405 3.83 14.18 -36.13
N SER A 406 4.58 15.27 -36.36
CA SER A 406 5.15 15.63 -37.65
C SER A 406 6.29 16.66 -37.52
N LEU A 407 7.10 16.78 -38.58
CA LEU A 407 8.12 17.84 -38.69
C LEU A 407 7.50 19.24 -38.65
N LEU A 408 6.30 19.43 -39.21
CA LEU A 408 5.55 20.68 -39.11
C LEU A 408 5.30 21.05 -37.64
N CYS A 409 4.84 20.10 -36.83
CA CYS A 409 4.64 20.34 -35.40
C CYS A 409 5.97 20.59 -34.65
N ALA A 410 7.05 19.90 -35.02
CA ALA A 410 8.36 20.06 -34.39
C ALA A 410 9.05 21.41 -34.73
N ASN A 411 8.81 21.94 -35.93
CA ASN A 411 9.41 23.20 -36.41
C ASN A 411 8.62 24.42 -35.92
N ASN A 412 7.29 24.32 -35.83
CA ASN A 412 6.42 25.42 -35.41
C ASN A 412 6.55 25.83 -33.93
N ILE A 413 7.30 25.10 -33.11
CA ILE A 413 7.58 25.46 -31.70
C ILE A 413 8.29 26.82 -31.62
N LEU A 414 9.20 27.10 -32.56
CA LEU A 414 10.02 28.31 -32.58
C LEU A 414 9.19 29.58 -32.87
N CYS A 415 7.98 29.46 -33.42
CA CYS A 415 7.13 30.60 -33.74
C CYS A 415 6.24 31.07 -32.58
N LYS A 416 6.17 30.34 -31.46
CA LYS A 416 5.35 30.71 -30.28
C LYS A 416 6.17 31.19 -29.08
N SER A 417 7.49 31.33 -29.23
CA SER A 417 8.40 31.84 -28.20
C SER A 417 8.83 33.31 -28.44
N LYS A 418 7.98 34.11 -29.09
CA LYS A 418 8.13 35.57 -29.19
C LYS A 418 7.01 36.26 -28.44
#